data_AF-A0A968TMV1-F1
#
_entry.id   AF-A0A968TMV1-F1
#
_cell.length_a   1.000
_cell.length_b   1.000
_cell.length_c   1.000
_cell.angle_alpha   90.00
_cell.angle_beta   90.00
_cell.angle_gamma   90.00
#
_symmetry.space_group_name_H-M   'P 1'
#
loop_
_entity.id
_entity.type
_entity.pdbx_description
1 polymer ?
#
loop_
_entity_poly.entity_id
_entity_poly.type
_entity_poly.pdbx_seq_one_letter_code
_entity_poly.pdbx_strand_id
1 'polypeptide(L)'
;MTQNQKGTGKVTKHLSERRFRHMLGLTPVVVQSGDSKKSYNASGSSLCRRIWWTWIFTAVEVRARRPKGNQIIEKLALKLDTEKIAGRPIRLVRVRVASYGARLLFRELVKEFSHK
;
A
#
# COMPACT_ATOMS: atom_id res chain seq x y z
N MET A 1 13.22 1.20 31.55
CA MET A 1 14.46 0.77 30.85
C MET A 1 14.17 0.71 29.36
N THR A 2 14.56 1.75 28.62
CA THR A 2 14.35 1.92 27.18
C THR A 2 15.42 1.15 26.41
N GLN A 3 15.05 0.05 25.74
CA GLN A 3 15.96 -0.62 24.82
C GLN A 3 16.07 0.19 23.52
N ASN A 4 17.19 0.89 23.44
CA ASN A 4 17.72 1.58 22.28
C ASN A 4 18.44 0.52 21.40
N GLN A 5 17.79 -0.01 20.37
CA GLN A 5 18.45 -0.93 19.43
C GLN A 5 19.07 -0.13 18.28
N LYS A 6 20.39 0.10 18.40
CA LYS A 6 21.28 0.54 17.31
C LYS A 6 21.36 -0.57 16.25
N GLY A 7 21.25 -0.17 14.98
CA GLY A 7 21.17 -1.07 13.84
C GLY A 7 22.52 -1.68 13.41
N THR A 8 22.48 -2.97 13.07
CA THR A 8 23.52 -3.71 12.34
C THR A 8 22.89 -4.77 11.41
N GLY A 9 21.83 -4.39 10.69
CA GLY A 9 21.30 -5.20 9.59
C GLY A 9 21.27 -4.33 8.34
N LYS A 10 21.91 -4.77 7.24
CA LYS A 10 21.72 -4.16 5.92
C LYS A 10 20.22 -3.92 5.75
N VAL A 11 19.82 -2.67 5.50
CA VAL A 11 18.40 -2.35 5.25
C VAL A 11 18.03 -3.00 3.92
N THR A 12 17.60 -4.26 3.97
CA THR A 12 17.10 -5.09 2.86
C THR A 12 15.70 -4.65 2.43
N LYS A 13 15.40 -3.35 2.52
CA LYS A 13 14.14 -2.80 2.03
C LYS A 13 14.42 -2.21 0.67
N HIS A 14 13.75 -2.72 -0.36
CA HIS A 14 13.78 -2.16 -1.71
C HIS A 14 13.42 -0.67 -1.64
N LEU A 15 14.44 0.19 -1.64
CA LEU A 15 14.29 1.63 -1.43
C LEU A 15 13.43 2.26 -2.53
N SER A 16 13.59 1.76 -3.76
CA SER A 16 12.80 2.11 -4.94
C SER A 16 11.31 1.80 -4.73
N GLU A 17 10.96 0.58 -4.30
CA GLU A 17 9.57 0.19 -4.01
C GLU A 17 8.95 1.10 -2.93
N ARG A 18 9.72 1.42 -1.88
CA ARG A 18 9.27 2.33 -0.81
C ARG A 18 9.03 3.74 -1.34
N ARG A 19 9.97 4.29 -2.10
CA ARG A 19 9.85 5.62 -2.73
C ARG A 19 8.66 5.67 -3.69
N PHE A 20 8.45 4.62 -4.48
CA PHE A 20 7.29 4.48 -5.37
C PHE A 20 5.97 4.55 -4.61
N ARG A 21 5.80 3.73 -3.56
CA ARG A 21 4.59 3.75 -2.72
C ARG A 21 4.39 5.06 -1.97
N HIS A 22 5.48 5.74 -1.58
CA HIS A 22 5.42 7.06 -0.99
C HIS A 22 4.90 8.10 -1.99
N MET A 23 5.41 8.09 -3.23
CA MET A 23 4.96 9.02 -4.27
C MET A 23 3.48 8.85 -4.64
N LEU A 24 2.99 7.60 -4.64
CA LEU A 24 1.57 7.30 -4.83
C LEU A 24 0.67 7.69 -3.64
N GLY A 25 1.26 8.14 -2.53
CA GLY A 25 0.55 8.53 -1.31
C GLY A 25 -0.06 7.38 -0.52
N LEU A 26 0.51 6.18 -0.66
CA LEU A 26 0.04 4.96 0.01
C LEU A 26 0.88 4.62 1.26
N THR A 27 1.90 5.42 1.54
CA THR A 27 2.75 5.27 2.73
C THR A 27 2.44 6.39 3.71
N PRO A 28 2.10 6.08 4.98
CA PRO A 28 1.94 7.11 5.99
C PRO A 28 3.31 7.72 6.33
N VAL A 29 3.36 9.03 6.44
CA VAL A 29 4.56 9.74 6.91
C VAL A 29 4.36 10.10 8.37
N VAL A 30 5.33 9.71 9.19
CA VAL A 30 5.37 10.13 10.60
C VAL A 30 6.03 11.49 10.63
N VAL A 31 5.30 12.50 11.10
CA VAL A 31 5.86 13.80 11.45
C VAL A 31 6.05 13.81 12.96
N GLN A 32 7.31 13.98 13.35
CA GLN A 32 7.73 14.13 14.74
C GLN A 32 8.72 15.30 14.78
N SER A 33 8.35 16.40 15.44
CA SER A 33 9.21 17.57 15.66
C SER A 33 9.35 17.79 17.17
N GLY A 34 10.56 17.67 17.72
CA GLY A 34 10.79 17.83 19.16
C GLY A 34 9.88 16.95 20.04
N ASP A 35 9.27 17.56 21.06
CA ASP A 35 8.35 16.93 22.02
C ASP A 35 6.91 16.71 21.51
N SER A 36 6.64 16.97 20.22
CA SER A 36 5.31 16.73 19.67
C SER A 36 4.96 15.23 19.61
N LYS A 37 3.70 14.91 19.95
CA LYS A 37 3.16 13.55 19.77
C LYS A 37 3.30 13.13 18.31
N LYS A 38 3.69 11.88 18.07
CA LYS A 38 3.80 11.30 16.72
C LYS A 38 2.49 11.51 15.96
N SER A 39 2.55 12.26 14.87
CA SER A 39 1.42 12.48 13.97
C SER A 39 1.66 11.75 12.66
N TYR A 40 0.59 11.19 12.09
CA TYR A 40 0.63 10.49 10.81
C TYR A 40 -0.03 11.37 9.76
N ASN A 41 0.77 11.94 8.87
CA ASN A 41 0.28 12.78 7.79
C ASN A 41 0.24 12.01 6.47
N ALA A 42 -0.71 12.42 5.62
CA ALA A 42 -0.74 11.95 4.25
C ALA A 42 0.38 12.63 3.45
N SER A 43 1.06 11.85 2.62
CA SER A 43 2.14 12.32 1.74
C SER A 43 1.86 11.91 0.29
N GLY A 44 2.71 12.33 -0.65
CA GLY A 44 2.63 12.01 -2.06
C GLY A 44 1.44 12.66 -2.78
N SER A 45 1.12 12.14 -3.96
CA SER A 45 0.09 12.71 -4.83
C SER A 45 -1.33 12.53 -4.28
N SER A 46 -2.08 13.63 -4.11
CA SER A 46 -3.50 13.62 -3.75
C SER A 46 -4.37 12.98 -4.84
N LEU A 47 -4.03 13.22 -6.12
CA LEU A 47 -4.69 12.64 -7.27
C LEU A 47 -4.54 11.12 -7.28
N CYS A 48 -3.31 10.61 -7.13
CA CYS A 48 -3.06 9.17 -7.08
C CYS A 48 -3.83 8.52 -5.94
N ARG A 49 -3.85 9.12 -4.74
CA ARG A 49 -4.65 8.61 -3.62
C ARG A 49 -6.13 8.49 -3.99
N ARG A 50 -6.72 9.53 -4.60
CA ARG A 50 -8.14 9.50 -5.02
C ARG A 50 -8.40 8.40 -6.04
N ILE A 51 -7.51 8.22 -7.01
CA ILE A 51 -7.60 7.16 -8.02
C ILE A 51 -7.54 5.78 -7.37
N TRP A 52 -6.56 5.54 -6.49
CA TRP A 52 -6.44 4.27 -5.76
C TRP A 52 -7.68 3.94 -4.95
N TRP A 53 -8.22 4.94 -4.25
CA TRP A 53 -9.47 4.78 -3.50
C TRP A 53 -10.64 4.43 -4.41
N THR A 54 -10.82 5.19 -5.50
CA THR A 54 -11.90 4.97 -6.47
C THR A 54 -11.81 3.56 -7.05
N TRP A 55 -10.61 3.15 -7.48
CA TRP A 55 -10.38 1.83 -8.07
C TRP A 55 -10.71 0.68 -7.11
N ILE A 56 -10.36 0.80 -5.83
CA ILE A 56 -10.70 -0.21 -4.82
C ILE A 56 -12.20 -0.30 -4.63
N PHE A 57 -12.87 0.85 -4.51
CA PHE A 57 -14.33 0.90 -4.33
C PHE A 57 -15.08 0.33 -5.52
N THR A 58 -14.62 0.56 -6.75
CA THR A 58 -15.37 0.20 -7.95
C THR A 58 -15.00 -1.17 -8.52
N ALA A 59 -13.71 -1.51 -8.58
CA ALA A 59 -13.23 -2.71 -9.27
C ALA A 59 -12.88 -3.88 -8.34
N VAL A 60 -12.56 -3.62 -7.07
CA VAL A 60 -12.11 -4.66 -6.12
C VAL A 60 -13.20 -5.04 -5.12
N GLU A 61 -13.84 -4.06 -4.49
CA GLU A 61 -14.80 -4.30 -3.41
C GLU A 61 -16.14 -4.83 -3.92
N VAL A 62 -16.64 -4.31 -5.04
CA VAL A 62 -17.90 -4.72 -5.65
C VAL A 62 -17.73 -6.07 -6.35
N ARG A 63 -18.09 -7.16 -5.66
CA ARG A 63 -17.98 -8.54 -6.15
C ARG A 63 -18.52 -8.74 -7.58
N ALA A 64 -19.69 -8.18 -7.87
CA ALA A 64 -20.34 -8.30 -9.18
C ALA A 64 -19.60 -7.58 -10.32
N ARG A 65 -18.76 -6.59 -10.01
CA ARG A 65 -18.04 -5.76 -11.00
C ARG A 65 -16.57 -6.13 -11.14
N ARG A 66 -16.08 -7.13 -10.40
CA ARG A 66 -14.69 -7.60 -10.51
C ARG A 66 -14.44 -8.13 -11.93
N PRO A 67 -13.52 -7.53 -12.70
CA PRO A 67 -13.14 -8.06 -14.00
C PRO A 67 -12.65 -9.51 -13.88
N LYS A 68 -13.30 -10.41 -14.61
CA LYS A 68 -12.96 -11.84 -14.62
C LYS A 68 -11.68 -12.07 -15.42
N GLY A 69 -10.83 -13.00 -14.97
CA GLY A 69 -9.57 -13.34 -15.64
C GLY A 69 -8.41 -12.37 -15.37
N ASN A 70 -8.64 -11.30 -14.60
CA ASN A 70 -7.57 -10.42 -14.15
C ASN A 70 -6.96 -10.93 -12.84
N GLN A 71 -5.81 -11.60 -12.96
CA GLN A 71 -5.08 -12.19 -11.84
C GLN A 71 -4.70 -11.18 -10.74
N ILE A 72 -4.48 -9.90 -11.08
CA ILE A 72 -4.15 -8.86 -10.10
C ILE A 72 -5.38 -8.54 -9.25
N ILE A 73 -6.54 -8.41 -9.88
CA ILE A 73 -7.80 -8.11 -9.18
C ILE A 73 -8.20 -9.30 -8.30
N GLU A 74 -8.02 -10.53 -8.77
CA GLU A 74 -8.27 -11.74 -7.97
C GLU A 74 -7.41 -11.77 -6.70
N LYS A 75 -6.10 -11.50 -6.82
CA LYS A 75 -5.19 -11.40 -5.66
C LYS A 75 -5.62 -10.31 -4.67
N LEU A 76 -6.05 -9.16 -5.17
CA LEU A 76 -6.51 -8.04 -4.33
C LEU A 76 -7.85 -8.33 -3.66
N ALA A 77 -8.79 -8.92 -4.41
CA ALA A 77 -10.09 -9.35 -3.93
C ALA A 77 -9.94 -10.40 -2.83
N LEU A 78 -9.11 -11.42 -3.05
CA LEU A 78 -8.79 -12.43 -2.04
C LEU A 78 -8.25 -11.77 -0.77
N LYS A 79 -7.25 -10.89 -0.90
CA LYS A 79 -6.69 -10.17 0.26
C LYS A 79 -7.73 -9.33 1.01
N LEU A 80 -8.62 -8.66 0.27
CA LEU A 80 -9.70 -7.86 0.84
C LEU A 80 -10.70 -8.74 1.59
N ASP A 81 -11.16 -9.83 0.98
CA ASP A 81 -12.11 -10.77 1.57
C ASP A 81 -11.50 -11.45 2.82
N THR A 82 -10.23 -11.89 2.79
CA THR A 82 -9.54 -12.46 3.94
C THR A 82 -9.44 -11.48 5.11
N GLU A 83 -9.05 -10.22 4.86
CA GLU A 83 -8.94 -9.23 5.95
C GLU A 83 -10.31 -8.79 6.49
N LYS A 84 -11.37 -8.81 5.66
CA LYS A 84 -12.75 -8.59 6.10
C LYS A 84 -13.25 -9.72 7.00
N ILE A 85 -13.01 -10.98 6.61
CA ILE A 85 -13.38 -12.16 7.40
C ILE A 85 -12.67 -12.15 8.75
N ALA A 86 -11.41 -11.69 8.79
CA ALA A 86 -10.65 -11.50 10.02
C ALA A 86 -11.15 -10.34 10.92
N GLY A 87 -12.28 -9.70 10.60
CA GLY A 87 -12.90 -8.65 11.42
C GLY A 87 -12.12 -7.33 11.46
N ARG A 88 -11.21 -7.08 10.52
CA ARG A 88 -10.41 -5.85 10.53
C ARG A 88 -11.25 -4.64 10.08
N PRO A 89 -11.01 -3.44 10.64
CA PRO A 89 -11.74 -2.24 10.22
C PRO A 89 -11.63 -2.00 8.72
N ILE A 90 -12.76 -1.84 8.02
CA ILE A 90 -12.80 -1.79 6.55
C ILE A 90 -11.90 -0.70 5.96
N ARG A 91 -11.78 0.45 6.63
CA ARG A 91 -10.89 1.54 6.21
C ARG A 91 -9.42 1.10 6.21
N LEU A 92 -9.00 0.35 7.23
CA LEU A 92 -7.66 -0.21 7.32
C LEU A 92 -7.42 -1.26 6.23
N VAL A 93 -8.41 -2.13 5.98
CA VAL A 93 -8.34 -3.15 4.93
C VAL A 93 -8.12 -2.50 3.57
N ARG A 94 -8.92 -1.48 3.22
CA ARG A 94 -8.79 -0.76 1.94
C ARG A 94 -7.40 -0.15 1.76
N VAL A 95 -6.86 0.50 2.78
CA VAL A 95 -5.50 1.08 2.73
C VAL A 95 -4.44 -0.01 2.52
N ARG A 96 -4.57 -1.15 3.20
CA ARG A 96 -3.64 -2.28 3.04
C ARG A 96 -3.72 -2.93 1.66
N VAL A 97 -4.93 -3.08 1.12
CA VAL A 97 -5.17 -3.57 -0.23
C VAL A 97 -4.58 -2.60 -1.27
N ALA A 98 -4.79 -1.29 -1.09
CA ALA A 98 -4.18 -0.26 -1.94
C ALA A 98 -2.65 -0.36 -1.97
N SER A 99 -2.02 -0.41 -0.78
CA SER A 99 -0.58 -0.54 -0.67
C SER A 99 -0.06 -1.86 -1.25
N TYR A 100 -0.84 -2.95 -1.17
CA TYR A 100 -0.47 -4.22 -1.79
C TYR A 100 -0.58 -4.16 -3.31
N GLY A 101 -1.62 -3.52 -3.85
CA GLY A 101 -1.78 -3.29 -5.29
C GLY A 101 -0.63 -2.47 -5.88
N ALA A 102 -0.22 -1.39 -5.20
CA ALA A 102 0.93 -0.61 -5.64
C ALA A 102 2.26 -1.39 -5.61
N ARG A 103 2.41 -2.35 -4.67
CA ARG A 103 3.56 -3.26 -4.67
C ARG A 103 3.54 -4.20 -5.86
N LEU A 104 2.37 -4.73 -6.25
CA LEU A 104 2.25 -5.56 -7.45
C LEU A 104 2.56 -4.75 -8.70
N LEU A 105 1.99 -3.56 -8.84
CA LEU A 105 2.26 -2.65 -9.95
C LEU A 105 3.76 -2.36 -10.09
N PHE A 106 4.44 -2.04 -8.98
CA PHE A 106 5.88 -1.78 -9.01
C PHE A 106 6.67 -2.98 -9.55
N ARG A 107 6.30 -4.21 -9.16
CA ARG A 107 6.99 -5.42 -9.61
C ARG A 107 6.78 -5.69 -11.09
N GLU A 108 5.56 -5.53 -11.58
CA GLU A 108 5.27 -5.66 -13.02
C GLU A 108 6.05 -4.61 -13.82
N LEU A 109 6.07 -3.35 -13.37
CA LEU A 109 6.84 -2.30 -14.03
C LEU A 109 8.34 -2.63 -14.06
N VAL A 110 8.93 -3.03 -12.94
CA VAL A 110 10.36 -3.41 -12.89
C VAL A 110 10.65 -4.58 -13.83
N LYS A 111 9.76 -5.56 -13.91
CA LYS A 111 9.88 -6.69 -14.85
C LYS A 111 9.90 -6.19 -16.29
N GLU A 112 8.91 -5.40 -16.70
CA GLU A 112 8.82 -4.82 -18.04
C GLU A 112 10.05 -3.97 -18.42
N PHE A 113 10.56 -3.16 -17.48
CA PHE A 113 11.73 -2.32 -17.73
C PHE A 113 13.06 -3.07 -17.67
N SER A 114 13.12 -4.26 -17.05
CA SER A 114 14.33 -5.06 -16.95
C SER A 114 14.56 -6.00 -18.14
N HIS A 115 13.56 -6.17 -19.02
CA HIS A 115 13.66 -6.97 -20.25
C HIS A 115 14.13 -6.16 -21.47
N LYS A 116 14.68 -4.97 -21.25
CA LYS A 116 15.43 -4.19 -22.26
C LYS A 116 16.93 -4.37 -22.04
#